data_AF-A0A0W1A5U9-F1
#
_entry.id   AF-A0A0W1A5U9-F1
#
_cell.length_a   1.000
_cell.length_b   1.000
_cell.length_c   1.000
_cell.angle_alpha   90.00
_cell.angle_beta   90.00
_cell.angle_gamma   90.00
#
_symmetry.space_group_name_H-M   'P 1'
#
loop_
_entity.id
_entity.type
_entity.pdbx_description
1 polymer ?
#
loop_
_entity_poly.entity_id
_entity_poly.type
_entity_poly.pdbx_seq_one_letter_code
_entity_poly.pdbx_strand_id
1 'polypeptide(L)'
;MSKNALYNLIRDRSRFSYVKKPTDITLLAQVHKSGAGYFLFPLSPAPISSLSGYRVTEHHLSVYERPLSALDAKSQYHYTALMQKEGIEYRLHVYFDANDMPVGRPNLAEITLKKELITLDCKKNAQEFLQLAIDSRQNLIGFLRVFQDTVCKNLESQYKKCEAIAKGLAQDTPLNKLAYLEILQQQTNLLNQIIQYSKYPTLFGFKLNALYRTLTSLLDEDMSTDDSDEEIISCDKEERVELIAADSTQKTGYQFTYFKQSTERSRITPNPDSSDEEPDSAMRCQ
;
A
#
# COMPACT_ATOMS: atom_id res chain seq x y z
N MET A 1 2.77 7.66 -10.91
CA MET A 1 1.60 7.13 -10.17
C MET A 1 1.40 7.96 -8.90
N SER A 2 0.17 8.07 -8.39
CA SER A 2 -0.06 8.80 -7.13
C SER A 2 0.68 8.13 -5.99
N LYS A 3 1.20 8.91 -5.03
CA LYS A 3 1.75 8.36 -3.78
C LYS A 3 0.66 7.80 -2.85
N ASN A 4 -0.60 8.13 -3.12
CA ASN A 4 -1.74 7.66 -2.35
C ASN A 4 -2.17 6.25 -2.78
N ALA A 5 -1.90 5.26 -1.92
CA ALA A 5 -2.20 3.86 -2.18
C ALA A 5 -3.70 3.57 -2.31
N LEU A 6 -4.54 4.23 -1.48
CA LEU A 6 -5.99 4.07 -1.59
C LEU A 6 -6.52 4.66 -2.90
N TYR A 7 -6.03 5.82 -3.33
CA TYR A 7 -6.43 6.39 -4.61
C TYR A 7 -6.10 5.44 -5.77
N ASN A 8 -4.88 4.92 -5.80
CA ASN A 8 -4.45 3.96 -6.82
C ASN A 8 -5.33 2.70 -6.83
N LEU A 9 -5.62 2.15 -5.64
CA LEU A 9 -6.48 0.99 -5.49
C LEU A 9 -7.87 1.27 -6.06
N ILE A 10 -8.51 2.38 -5.67
CA ILE A 10 -9.84 2.76 -6.17
C ILE A 10 -9.78 2.99 -7.68
N ARG A 11 -8.80 3.74 -8.19
CA ARG A 11 -8.69 4.03 -9.63
C ARG A 11 -8.58 2.76 -10.46
N ASP A 12 -7.64 1.88 -10.12
CA ASP A 12 -7.33 0.71 -10.94
C ASP A 12 -8.32 -0.44 -10.70
N ARG A 13 -8.95 -0.48 -9.53
CA ARG A 13 -9.79 -1.59 -9.08
C ARG A 13 -11.25 -1.23 -8.78
N SER A 14 -11.71 -0.02 -9.10
CA SER A 14 -13.12 0.40 -8.92
C SER A 14 -14.12 -0.33 -9.83
N ARG A 15 -13.64 -0.87 -10.96
CA ARG A 15 -14.42 -1.59 -11.97
C ARG A 15 -14.70 -3.06 -11.61
N PHE A 16 -14.15 -3.59 -10.52
CA PHE A 16 -14.30 -5.03 -10.23
C PHE A 16 -15.69 -5.32 -9.64
N SER A 17 -16.50 -5.99 -10.47
CA SER A 17 -17.78 -6.65 -10.18
C SER A 17 -17.69 -7.78 -9.14
N TYR A 18 -16.49 -8.16 -8.71
CA TYR A 18 -16.23 -9.32 -7.85
C TYR A 18 -16.25 -9.02 -6.35
N VAL A 19 -16.23 -7.74 -5.96
CA VAL A 19 -16.37 -7.35 -4.56
C VAL A 19 -17.68 -6.62 -4.41
N LYS A 20 -18.64 -7.25 -3.72
CA LYS A 20 -19.90 -6.61 -3.34
C LYS A 20 -19.56 -5.35 -2.53
N LYS A 21 -19.67 -4.19 -3.17
CA LYS A 21 -19.62 -2.91 -2.48
C LYS A 21 -20.78 -2.89 -1.47
N PRO A 22 -20.60 -2.31 -0.28
CA PRO A 22 -21.74 -2.03 0.58
C PRO A 22 -22.79 -1.25 -0.22
N THR A 23 -24.07 -1.64 -0.08
CA THR A 23 -25.19 -1.16 -0.91
C THR A 23 -25.36 0.35 -0.87
N ASP A 24 -24.85 0.99 0.18
CA ASP A 24 -25.14 2.38 0.51
C ASP A 24 -23.99 3.32 0.10
N ILE A 25 -22.96 2.78 -0.58
CA ILE A 25 -21.75 3.53 -0.93
C ILE A 25 -21.78 3.92 -2.40
N THR A 26 -21.96 5.21 -2.64
CA THR A 26 -21.80 5.81 -3.96
C THR A 26 -20.37 6.33 -4.14
N LEU A 27 -19.75 6.03 -5.28
CA LEU A 27 -18.41 6.52 -5.64
C LEU A 27 -18.53 7.56 -6.76
N LEU A 28 -18.11 8.79 -6.48
CA LEU A 28 -18.09 9.88 -7.45
C LEU A 28 -16.64 10.25 -7.78
N ALA A 29 -16.27 10.22 -9.05
CA ALA A 29 -15.00 10.76 -9.51
C ALA A 29 -15.16 12.26 -9.77
N GLN A 30 -14.28 13.08 -9.19
CA GLN A 30 -14.33 14.53 -9.29
C GLN A 30 -12.94 15.13 -9.55
N VAL A 31 -12.92 16.41 -9.93
CA VAL A 31 -11.70 17.18 -10.18
C VAL A 31 -11.72 18.42 -9.30
N HIS A 32 -10.67 18.60 -8.50
CA HIS A 32 -10.50 19.79 -7.67
C HIS A 32 -10.19 21.02 -8.53
N LYS A 33 -10.42 22.23 -8.02
CA LYS A 33 -10.14 23.50 -8.73
C LYS A 33 -8.67 23.64 -9.19
N SER A 34 -7.75 22.95 -8.54
CA SER A 34 -6.32 22.88 -8.91
C SER A 34 -6.01 21.84 -10.01
N GLY A 35 -7.03 21.18 -10.56
CA GLY A 35 -6.91 20.12 -11.56
C GLY A 35 -6.55 18.74 -10.98
N ALA A 36 -6.48 18.56 -9.66
CA ALA A 36 -6.21 17.25 -9.06
C ALA A 36 -7.47 16.37 -9.06
N GLY A 37 -7.36 15.13 -9.54
CA GLY A 37 -8.43 14.14 -9.45
C GLY A 37 -8.63 13.67 -8.01
N TYR A 38 -9.88 13.37 -7.65
CA TYR A 38 -10.21 12.76 -6.37
C TYR A 38 -11.48 11.92 -6.45
N PHE A 39 -11.59 10.96 -5.54
CA PHE A 39 -12.81 10.19 -5.33
C PHE A 39 -13.56 10.74 -4.12
N LEU A 40 -14.86 10.98 -4.29
CA LEU A 40 -15.77 11.43 -3.24
C LEU A 40 -16.78 10.33 -2.95
N PHE A 41 -16.95 10.05 -1.67
CA PHE A 41 -17.92 9.10 -1.14
C PHE A 41 -18.91 9.85 -0.27
N PRO A 42 -20.10 10.19 -0.79
CA PRO A 42 -21.16 10.76 0.03
C PRO A 42 -21.53 9.75 1.11
N LEU A 43 -21.69 10.24 2.33
CA LEU A 43 -22.12 9.40 3.45
C LEU A 43 -23.59 9.64 3.74
N SER A 44 -24.29 8.58 4.17
CA SER A 44 -25.67 8.68 4.62
C SER A 44 -25.76 9.69 5.76
N PRO A 45 -26.79 10.55 5.80
CA PRO A 45 -26.91 11.59 6.81
C PRO A 45 -26.62 11.03 8.21
N ALA A 46 -25.67 11.64 8.91
CA ALA A 46 -25.40 11.28 10.30
C ALA A 46 -26.73 11.32 11.09
N PRO A 47 -26.99 10.36 11.99
CA PRO A 47 -28.09 10.51 12.93
C PRO A 47 -27.97 11.89 13.59
N ILE A 48 -29.10 12.53 13.87
CA ILE A 48 -29.18 13.89 14.42
C ILE A 48 -28.68 13.86 15.87
N SER A 49 -27.39 13.60 16.08
CA SER A 49 -26.69 13.84 17.33
C SER A 49 -26.19 15.27 17.24
N SER A 50 -26.80 16.16 18.02
CA SER A 50 -26.29 17.52 18.18
C SER A 50 -24.91 17.44 18.84
N LEU A 51 -23.85 17.58 18.05
CA LEU A 51 -22.48 17.69 18.54
C LEU A 51 -22.32 19.10 19.10
N SER A 52 -22.48 19.31 20.40
CA SER A 52 -22.27 20.64 21.02
C SER A 52 -23.02 21.80 20.31
N GLY A 53 -24.23 21.52 19.84
CA GLY A 53 -25.09 22.46 19.10
C GLY A 53 -24.85 22.52 17.59
N TYR A 54 -23.89 21.77 17.05
CA TYR A 54 -23.71 21.60 15.61
C TYR A 54 -24.63 20.51 15.07
N ARG A 55 -25.30 20.81 13.97
CA ARG A 55 -26.08 19.87 13.16
C ARG A 55 -25.32 19.58 11.87
N VAL A 56 -24.95 18.32 11.63
CA VAL A 56 -24.38 17.89 10.35
C VAL A 56 -25.47 17.95 9.28
N THR A 57 -25.23 18.69 8.21
CA THR A 57 -26.15 18.80 7.07
C THR A 57 -25.73 17.88 5.94
N GLU A 58 -24.43 17.80 5.68
CA GLU A 58 -23.83 16.94 4.67
C GLU A 58 -22.46 16.46 5.13
N HIS A 59 -22.05 15.26 4.74
CA HIS A 59 -20.69 14.81 4.96
C HIS A 59 -20.27 13.76 3.94
N HIS A 60 -18.98 13.66 3.73
CA HIS A 60 -18.39 12.75 2.77
C HIS A 60 -16.95 12.39 3.14
N LEU A 61 -16.44 11.33 2.53
CA LEU A 61 -15.02 10.99 2.51
C LEU A 61 -14.42 11.32 1.15
N SER A 62 -13.21 11.86 1.13
CA SER A 62 -12.48 12.20 -0.09
C SER A 62 -11.10 11.54 -0.12
N VAL A 63 -10.74 10.95 -1.27
CA VAL A 63 -9.44 10.32 -1.52
C VAL A 63 -8.80 11.02 -2.72
N TYR A 64 -7.76 11.81 -2.48
CA TYR A 64 -7.11 12.61 -3.51
C TYR A 64 -5.97 11.87 -4.22
N GLU A 65 -5.81 12.12 -5.52
CA GLU A 65 -4.70 11.63 -6.33
C GLU A 65 -3.35 12.18 -5.85
N ARG A 66 -3.31 13.48 -5.58
CA ARG A 66 -2.11 14.19 -5.16
C ARG A 66 -2.46 15.16 -4.04
N PRO A 67 -1.51 15.42 -3.12
CA PRO A 67 -1.78 16.34 -2.03
C PRO A 67 -2.01 17.76 -2.53
N LEU A 68 -2.95 18.47 -1.90
CA LEU A 68 -3.23 19.89 -2.15
C LEU A 68 -2.61 20.78 -1.07
N SER A 69 -2.27 20.20 0.09
CA SER A 69 -1.66 20.86 1.24
C SER A 69 -0.60 19.97 1.89
N ALA A 70 0.16 20.54 2.83
CA ALA A 70 1.14 19.80 3.62
C ALA A 70 0.50 18.73 4.52
N LEU A 71 -0.73 18.95 4.99
CA LEU A 71 -1.50 17.93 5.71
C LEU A 71 -1.93 16.81 4.76
N ASP A 72 -2.35 17.16 3.55
CA ASP A 72 -2.75 16.16 2.55
C ASP A 72 -1.61 15.22 2.20
N ALA A 73 -0.38 15.75 2.15
CA ALA A 73 0.82 14.98 1.84
C ALA A 73 1.10 13.85 2.85
N LYS A 74 0.55 13.95 4.07
CA LYS A 74 0.67 12.95 5.13
C LYS A 74 -0.57 12.06 5.25
N SER A 75 -1.63 12.38 4.53
CA SER A 75 -2.92 11.69 4.61
C SER A 75 -3.17 10.80 3.38
N GLN A 76 -3.99 9.77 3.53
CA GLN A 76 -4.54 9.01 2.41
C GLN A 76 -5.97 9.41 2.07
N TYR A 77 -6.75 9.89 3.03
CA TYR A 77 -8.12 10.34 2.79
C TYR A 77 -8.57 11.30 3.89
N HIS A 78 -9.64 12.04 3.60
CA HIS A 78 -10.18 13.05 4.50
C HIS A 78 -11.67 12.85 4.71
N TYR A 79 -12.12 13.13 5.92
CA TYR A 79 -13.52 13.35 6.24
C TYR A 79 -13.84 14.83 6.17
N THR A 80 -14.92 15.17 5.47
CA THR A 80 -15.45 16.53 5.40
C THR A 80 -16.90 16.52 5.83
N ALA A 81 -17.28 17.44 6.72
CA ALA A 81 -18.68 17.68 7.07
C ALA A 81 -19.03 19.16 6.92
N LEU A 82 -20.18 19.43 6.32
CA LEU A 82 -20.88 20.71 6.42
C LEU A 82 -21.82 20.62 7.62
N MET A 83 -21.77 21.66 8.46
CA MET A 83 -22.53 21.72 9.70
C MET A 83 -23.17 23.08 9.86
N GLN A 84 -24.25 23.15 10.63
CA GLN A 84 -24.92 24.38 11.00
C GLN A 84 -25.02 24.53 12.51
N LYS A 85 -24.81 25.74 13.02
CA LYS A 85 -25.05 26.13 14.42
C LYS A 85 -25.52 27.58 14.46
N GLU A 86 -26.66 27.82 15.11
CA GLU A 86 -27.22 29.18 15.29
C GLU A 86 -27.39 29.96 13.96
N GLY A 87 -27.71 29.26 12.87
CA GLY A 87 -27.86 29.84 11.54
C GLY A 87 -26.54 30.10 10.78
N ILE A 88 -25.40 29.78 11.37
CA ILE A 88 -24.07 29.90 10.77
C ILE A 88 -23.64 28.54 10.20
N GLU A 89 -23.05 28.56 9.00
CA GLU A 89 -22.50 27.37 8.34
C GLU A 89 -21.02 27.17 8.67
N TYR A 90 -20.65 25.92 8.90
CA TYR A 90 -19.30 25.50 9.24
C TYR A 90 -18.87 24.33 8.36
N ARG A 91 -17.57 24.25 8.11
CA ARG A 91 -16.93 23.10 7.48
C ARG A 91 -15.91 22.49 8.42
N LEU A 92 -16.07 21.21 8.67
CA LEU A 92 -15.12 20.38 9.40
C LEU A 92 -14.30 19.55 8.42
N HIS A 93 -12.99 19.52 8.60
CA HIS A 93 -12.07 18.60 7.91
C HIS A 93 -11.27 17.79 8.93
N VAL A 94 -11.19 16.47 8.71
CA VAL A 94 -10.34 15.55 9.49
C VAL A 94 -9.52 14.70 8.52
N TYR A 95 -8.21 14.68 8.71
CA TYR A 95 -7.25 14.01 7.84
C TYR A 95 -6.83 12.68 8.45
N PHE A 96 -6.69 11.62 7.65
CA PHE A 96 -6.27 10.30 8.12
C PHE A 96 -5.11 9.75 7.29
N ASP A 97 -4.15 9.11 7.95
CA ASP A 97 -2.96 8.53 7.31
C ASP A 97 -3.21 7.09 6.76
N ALA A 98 -2.13 6.42 6.38
CA ALA A 98 -2.17 5.04 5.86
C ALA A 98 -2.58 3.99 6.91
N ASN A 99 -2.38 4.31 8.18
CA ASN A 99 -2.72 3.46 9.33
C ASN A 99 -4.09 3.84 9.91
N ASP A 100 -4.86 4.65 9.19
CA ASP A 100 -6.18 5.08 9.63
C ASP A 100 -6.10 5.89 10.94
N MET A 101 -4.97 6.56 11.19
CA MET A 101 -4.74 7.45 12.33
C MET A 101 -4.93 8.92 11.93
N PRO A 102 -5.49 9.77 12.80
CA PRO A 102 -5.70 11.18 12.48
C PRO A 102 -4.36 11.91 12.30
N VAL A 103 -4.28 12.72 11.25
CA VAL A 103 -3.14 13.59 10.94
C VAL A 103 -3.42 14.98 11.49
N GLY A 104 -3.01 15.21 12.73
CA GLY A 104 -3.23 16.48 13.42
C GLY A 104 -4.62 16.60 14.03
N ARG A 105 -5.01 17.83 14.39
CA ARG A 105 -6.32 18.12 14.98
C ARG A 105 -7.36 18.35 13.89
N PRO A 106 -8.65 18.12 14.16
CA PRO A 106 -9.72 18.55 13.27
C PRO A 106 -9.59 20.03 12.93
N ASN A 107 -9.87 20.37 11.68
CA ASN A 107 -9.87 21.75 11.19
C ASN A 107 -11.33 22.19 11.00
N LEU A 108 -11.77 23.13 11.82
CA LEU A 108 -13.09 23.74 11.71
C LEU A 108 -12.93 25.13 11.08
N ALA A 109 -13.74 25.42 10.07
CA ALA A 109 -13.83 26.74 9.48
C ALA A 109 -15.29 27.22 9.41
N GLU A 110 -15.52 28.49 9.69
CA GLU A 110 -16.78 29.16 9.39
C GLU A 110 -16.85 29.50 7.90
N ILE A 111 -18.02 29.32 7.29
CA ILE A 111 -18.30 29.72 5.91
C ILE A 111 -19.01 31.07 5.96
N THR A 112 -18.33 32.13 5.53
CA THR A 112 -18.93 33.48 5.51
C THR A 112 -19.99 33.61 4.43
N LEU A 113 -20.79 34.68 4.47
CA LEU A 113 -21.74 35.02 3.39
C LEU A 113 -21.07 35.17 2.01
N LYS A 114 -19.77 35.51 1.97
CA LYS A 114 -18.95 35.58 0.75
C LYS A 114 -18.34 34.24 0.34
N LYS A 115 -18.69 33.15 1.03
CA LYS A 115 -18.13 31.79 0.86
C LYS A 115 -16.63 31.70 1.16
N GLU A 116 -16.12 32.60 2.00
CA GLU A 116 -14.76 32.55 2.50
C GLU A 116 -14.70 31.63 3.71
N LEU A 117 -13.54 30.99 3.93
CA LEU A 117 -13.33 30.06 5.04
C LEU A 117 -12.47 30.74 6.11
N ILE A 118 -13.04 30.91 7.31
CA ILE A 118 -12.31 31.44 8.47
C ILE A 118 -12.04 30.30 9.44
N THR A 119 -10.78 29.90 9.57
CA THR A 119 -10.37 28.83 10.48
C THR A 119 -10.60 29.22 11.94
N LEU A 120 -11.24 28.33 12.70
CA LEU A 120 -11.57 28.52 14.11
C LEU A 120 -10.76 27.57 15.00
N ASP A 121 -10.43 28.03 16.21
CA ASP A 121 -9.87 27.14 17.24
C ASP A 121 -10.99 26.25 17.79
N CYS A 122 -10.93 24.95 17.47
CA CYS A 122 -11.90 23.96 17.91
C CYS A 122 -11.41 23.07 19.06
N LYS A 123 -10.38 23.47 19.82
CA LYS A 123 -9.81 22.66 20.92
C LYS A 123 -10.86 22.04 21.85
N LYS A 124 -11.91 22.79 22.20
CA LYS A 124 -12.97 22.32 23.12
C LYS A 124 -13.78 21.15 22.55
N ASN A 125 -13.99 21.11 21.24
CA ASN A 125 -14.82 20.12 20.55
C ASN A 125 -14.01 19.14 19.70
N ALA A 126 -12.67 19.22 19.75
CA ALA A 126 -11.78 18.44 18.89
C ALA A 126 -12.02 16.93 19.02
N GLN A 127 -12.27 16.44 20.23
CA GLN A 127 -12.50 15.01 20.46
C GLN A 127 -13.84 14.55 19.85
N GLU A 128 -14.89 15.33 20.04
CA GLU A 128 -16.22 15.08 19.46
C GLU A 128 -16.18 15.06 17.93
N PHE A 129 -15.52 16.03 17.32
CA PHE A 129 -15.36 16.10 15.87
C PHE A 129 -14.52 14.96 15.31
N LEU A 130 -13.48 14.54 16.04
CA LEU A 130 -12.69 13.38 15.66
C LEU A 130 -13.52 12.09 15.75
N GLN A 131 -14.31 11.92 16.82
CA GLN A 131 -15.15 10.74 16.99
C GLN A 131 -16.20 10.64 15.88
N LEU A 132 -16.87 11.76 15.54
CA LEU A 132 -17.77 11.82 14.39
C LEU A 132 -17.10 11.31 13.11
N ALA A 133 -15.87 11.77 12.83
CA ALA A 133 -15.13 11.36 11.65
C ALA A 133 -14.74 9.88 11.69
N ILE A 134 -14.40 9.34 12.87
CA ILE A 134 -14.06 7.93 13.08
C ILE A 134 -15.27 7.02 12.85
N ASP A 135 -16.43 7.38 13.39
CA ASP A 135 -17.65 6.59 13.26
C ASP A 135 -18.12 6.61 11.80
N SER A 136 -18.10 7.79 11.18
CA SER A 136 -18.55 8.00 9.79
C SER A 136 -17.74 7.21 8.76
N ARG A 137 -16.48 6.88 9.06
CA ARG A 137 -15.59 6.17 8.11
C ARG A 137 -15.59 4.66 8.24
N GLN A 138 -16.07 4.11 9.35
CA GLN A 138 -15.74 2.75 9.78
C GLN A 138 -16.12 1.71 8.71
N ASN A 139 -17.32 1.81 8.13
CA ASN A 139 -17.81 0.87 7.13
C ASN A 139 -17.03 0.96 5.81
N LEU A 140 -16.91 2.16 5.23
CA LEU A 140 -16.26 2.34 3.93
C LEU A 140 -14.76 2.07 4.00
N ILE A 141 -14.05 2.69 4.95
CA ILE A 141 -12.60 2.55 5.04
C ILE A 141 -12.23 1.13 5.48
N GLY A 142 -12.98 0.53 6.41
CA GLY A 142 -12.81 -0.87 6.79
C GLY A 142 -12.91 -1.79 5.58
N PHE A 143 -13.95 -1.62 4.75
CA PHE A 143 -14.10 -2.35 3.50
C PHE A 143 -12.92 -2.14 2.54
N LEU A 144 -12.52 -0.89 2.30
CA LEU A 144 -11.39 -0.58 1.40
C LEU A 144 -10.07 -1.18 1.91
N ARG A 145 -9.84 -1.24 3.22
CA ARG A 145 -8.65 -1.88 3.81
C ARG A 145 -8.66 -3.38 3.62
N VAL A 146 -9.78 -4.05 3.90
CA VAL A 146 -9.91 -5.50 3.64
C VAL A 146 -9.68 -5.80 2.15
N PHE A 147 -10.23 -4.97 1.27
CA PHE A 147 -10.02 -5.12 -0.16
C PHE A 147 -8.56 -4.90 -0.56
N GLN A 148 -7.93 -3.84 -0.04
CA GLN A 148 -6.51 -3.53 -0.23
C GLN A 148 -5.63 -4.72 0.17
N ASP A 149 -5.83 -5.24 1.37
CA ASP A 149 -5.06 -6.36 1.92
C ASP A 149 -5.26 -7.63 1.08
N THR A 150 -6.48 -7.87 0.60
CA THR A 150 -6.79 -9.00 -0.29
C THR A 150 -6.04 -8.90 -1.61
N VAL A 151 -6.02 -7.71 -2.24
CA VAL A 151 -5.29 -7.46 -3.48
C VAL A 151 -3.79 -7.65 -3.26
N CYS A 152 -3.22 -7.06 -2.21
CA CYS A 152 -1.80 -7.19 -1.89
C CYS A 152 -1.41 -8.66 -1.63
N LYS A 153 -2.18 -9.40 -0.83
CA LYS A 153 -1.94 -10.84 -0.57
C LYS A 153 -1.98 -11.68 -1.84
N ASN A 154 -2.91 -11.39 -2.75
CA ASN A 154 -2.99 -12.09 -4.03
C ASN A 154 -1.73 -11.82 -4.88
N LEU A 155 -1.34 -10.55 -5.04
CA LEU A 155 -0.14 -10.16 -5.76
C LEU A 155 1.13 -10.77 -5.15
N GLU A 156 1.25 -10.79 -3.82
CA GLU A 156 2.35 -11.44 -3.12
C GLU A 156 2.39 -12.96 -3.36
N SER A 157 1.22 -13.62 -3.41
CA SER A 157 1.15 -15.05 -3.74
C SER A 157 1.61 -15.31 -5.17
N GLN A 158 1.21 -14.49 -6.14
CA GLN A 158 1.70 -14.58 -7.52
C GLN A 158 3.21 -14.34 -7.58
N TYR A 159 3.71 -13.34 -6.87
CA TYR A 159 5.14 -13.05 -6.81
C TYR A 159 5.93 -14.24 -6.25
N LYS A 160 5.48 -14.87 -5.16
CA LYS A 160 6.12 -16.06 -4.59
C LYS A 160 6.15 -17.24 -5.56
N LYS A 161 5.12 -17.41 -6.40
CA LYS A 161 5.12 -18.43 -7.47
C LYS A 161 6.18 -18.12 -8.52
N CYS A 162 6.26 -16.87 -8.99
CA CYS A 162 7.31 -16.43 -9.90
C CYS A 162 8.70 -16.60 -9.28
N GLU A 163 8.87 -16.37 -7.98
CA GLU A 163 10.14 -16.56 -7.25
C GLU A 163 10.58 -18.04 -7.26
N ALA A 164 9.63 -18.96 -7.06
CA ALA A 164 9.92 -20.40 -7.14
C ALA A 164 10.33 -20.84 -8.56
N ILE A 165 9.65 -20.32 -9.59
CA ILE A 165 9.99 -20.61 -11.00
C ILE A 165 11.36 -20.03 -11.36
N ALA A 166 11.59 -18.76 -11.02
CA ALA A 166 12.86 -18.07 -11.25
C ALA A 166 14.05 -18.85 -10.65
N LYS A 167 13.88 -19.38 -9.43
CA LYS A 167 14.89 -20.19 -8.76
C LYS A 167 15.24 -21.47 -9.53
N GLY A 168 14.27 -22.11 -10.18
CA GLY A 168 14.50 -23.28 -11.02
C GLY A 168 15.25 -22.92 -12.30
N LEU A 169 14.81 -21.86 -13.00
CA LEU A 169 15.43 -21.41 -14.24
C LEU A 169 16.88 -20.93 -14.04
N ALA A 170 17.20 -20.33 -12.89
CA ALA A 170 18.54 -19.86 -12.55
C ALA A 170 19.57 -20.99 -12.33
N GLN A 171 19.17 -22.26 -12.31
CA GLN A 171 20.10 -23.38 -12.19
C GLN A 171 20.93 -23.61 -13.46
N ASP A 172 20.36 -23.26 -14.62
CA ASP A 172 21.03 -23.31 -15.92
C ASP A 172 20.63 -22.05 -16.73
N THR A 173 21.19 -20.92 -16.30
CA THR A 173 20.88 -19.61 -16.88
C THR A 173 21.20 -19.52 -18.37
N PRO A 174 22.32 -20.05 -18.91
CA PRO A 174 22.60 -20.00 -20.35
C PRO A 174 21.50 -20.65 -21.19
N LEU A 175 21.00 -21.82 -20.77
CA LEU A 175 19.93 -22.51 -21.49
C LEU A 175 18.55 -21.85 -21.31
N ASN A 176 18.30 -21.27 -20.12
CA ASN A 176 17.00 -20.75 -19.73
C ASN A 176 16.88 -19.22 -19.79
N LYS A 177 17.86 -18.52 -20.37
CA LYS A 177 18.03 -17.06 -20.24
C LYS A 177 16.76 -16.28 -20.57
N LEU A 178 16.13 -16.55 -21.70
CA LEU A 178 14.91 -15.85 -22.14
C LEU A 178 13.74 -16.06 -21.17
N ALA A 179 13.48 -17.31 -20.77
CA ALA A 179 12.43 -17.64 -19.81
C ALA A 179 12.71 -17.01 -18.44
N TYR A 180 13.98 -16.97 -18.02
CA TYR A 180 14.37 -16.35 -16.77
C TYR A 180 14.13 -14.84 -16.79
N LEU A 181 14.53 -14.14 -17.87
CA LEU A 181 14.27 -12.72 -18.07
C LEU A 181 12.77 -12.40 -18.04
N GLU A 182 11.94 -13.20 -18.71
CA GLU A 182 10.49 -13.02 -18.70
C GLU A 182 9.92 -13.11 -17.28
N ILE A 183 10.32 -14.12 -16.51
CA ILE A 183 9.86 -14.28 -15.12
C ILE A 183 10.34 -13.13 -14.23
N LEU A 184 11.56 -12.62 -14.40
CA LEU A 184 12.07 -11.46 -13.67
C LEU A 184 11.29 -10.17 -14.01
N GLN A 185 10.90 -9.99 -15.27
CA GLN A 185 10.02 -8.88 -15.68
C GLN A 185 8.62 -9.02 -15.07
N GLN A 186 8.05 -10.22 -15.03
CA GLN A 186 6.77 -10.48 -14.35
C GLN A 186 6.86 -10.17 -12.85
N GLN A 187 7.93 -10.58 -12.17
CA GLN A 187 8.18 -10.23 -10.76
C GLN A 187 8.26 -8.72 -10.55
N THR A 188 8.96 -8.01 -11.43
CA THR A 188 9.09 -6.55 -11.42
C THR A 188 7.71 -5.88 -11.52
N ASN A 189 6.87 -6.35 -12.44
CA ASN A 189 5.51 -5.84 -12.61
C ASN A 189 4.62 -6.11 -11.38
N LEU A 190 4.74 -7.29 -10.77
CA LEU A 190 4.00 -7.64 -9.55
C LEU A 190 4.45 -6.78 -8.36
N LEU A 191 5.75 -6.60 -8.15
CA LEU A 191 6.27 -5.74 -7.08
C LEU A 191 5.86 -4.27 -7.26
N ASN A 192 5.89 -3.76 -8.49
CA ASN A 192 5.42 -2.40 -8.79
C ASN A 192 3.94 -2.22 -8.41
N GLN A 193 3.09 -3.20 -8.72
CA GLN A 193 1.69 -3.19 -8.31
C GLN A 193 1.54 -3.27 -6.77
N ILE A 194 2.31 -4.12 -6.10
CA ILE A 194 2.28 -4.21 -4.63
C ILE A 194 2.68 -2.87 -4.01
N ILE A 195 3.78 -2.25 -4.46
CA ILE A 195 4.24 -0.92 -4.01
C ILE A 195 3.14 0.11 -4.19
N GLN A 196 2.44 0.06 -5.32
CA GLN A 196 1.39 1.01 -5.65
C GLN A 196 0.18 0.94 -4.71
N TYR A 197 -0.17 -0.26 -4.23
CA TYR A 197 -1.34 -0.49 -3.37
C TYR A 197 -1.00 -0.70 -1.90
N SER A 198 0.27 -0.88 -1.53
CA SER A 198 0.68 -1.18 -0.16
C SER A 198 0.64 0.05 0.75
N LYS A 199 0.31 -0.17 2.03
CA LYS A 199 0.50 0.83 3.10
C LYS A 199 1.99 1.08 3.39
N TYR A 200 2.83 0.07 3.17
CA TYR A 200 4.27 0.07 3.46
C TYR A 200 5.08 -0.27 2.20
N PRO A 201 5.21 0.65 1.24
CA PRO A 201 5.87 0.39 -0.05
C PRO A 201 7.38 0.14 0.08
N THR A 202 8.02 0.65 1.14
CA THR A 202 9.48 0.60 1.31
C THR A 202 10.04 -0.82 1.36
N LEU A 203 9.31 -1.76 1.99
CA LEU A 203 9.72 -3.16 2.09
C LEU A 203 9.88 -3.83 0.72
N PHE A 204 9.03 -3.46 -0.24
CA PHE A 204 9.04 -4.01 -1.59
C PHE A 204 10.00 -3.27 -2.51
N GLY A 205 10.27 -1.99 -2.24
CA GLY A 205 11.23 -1.18 -3.00
C GLY A 205 12.64 -1.76 -3.00
N PHE A 206 13.10 -2.31 -1.87
CA PHE A 206 14.40 -2.98 -1.81
C PHE A 206 14.47 -4.23 -2.70
N LYS A 207 13.41 -5.04 -2.71
CA LYS A 207 13.34 -6.23 -3.58
C LYS A 207 13.31 -5.84 -5.06
N LEU A 208 12.54 -4.82 -5.40
CA LEU A 208 12.44 -4.30 -6.77
C LEU A 208 13.79 -3.79 -7.27
N ASN A 209 14.52 -3.04 -6.45
CA ASN A 209 15.86 -2.55 -6.81
C ASN A 209 16.85 -3.69 -7.03
N ALA A 210 16.76 -4.77 -6.24
CA ALA A 210 17.59 -5.96 -6.45
C ALA A 210 17.28 -6.62 -7.80
N LEU A 211 16.00 -6.76 -8.16
CA LEU A 211 15.59 -7.31 -9.46
C LEU A 211 16.08 -6.47 -10.63
N TYR A 212 16.00 -5.14 -10.54
CA TYR A 212 16.50 -4.28 -11.61
C TYR A 212 18.00 -4.46 -11.83
N ARG A 213 18.81 -4.60 -10.77
CA ARG A 213 20.24 -4.88 -10.90
C ARG A 213 20.52 -6.21 -11.59
N THR A 214 19.76 -7.26 -11.23
CA THR A 214 19.88 -8.57 -11.86
C THR A 214 19.50 -8.51 -13.34
N LEU A 215 18.40 -7.82 -13.68
CA LEU A 215 17.98 -7.63 -15.07
C LEU A 215 19.03 -6.89 -15.90
N THR A 216 19.58 -5.78 -15.38
CA THR A 216 20.64 -5.03 -16.07
C THR A 216 21.88 -5.90 -16.31
N SER A 217 22.36 -6.62 -15.30
CA SER A 217 23.53 -7.51 -15.44
C SER A 217 23.34 -8.58 -16.51
N LEU A 218 22.15 -9.19 -16.59
CA LEU A 218 21.86 -10.24 -17.58
C LEU A 218 21.79 -9.71 -19.01
N LEU A 219 21.37 -8.46 -19.19
CA LEU A 219 21.28 -7.82 -20.50
C LEU A 219 22.65 -7.30 -20.96
N ASP A 220 23.50 -6.85 -20.04
CA ASP A 220 24.85 -6.35 -20.36
C ASP A 220 25.79 -7.50 -20.80
N GLU A 221 25.60 -8.72 -20.28
CA GLU A 221 26.36 -9.92 -20.69
C GLU A 221 26.21 -10.26 -22.19
N ASP A 222 25.12 -9.85 -22.86
CA ASP A 222 24.93 -10.08 -24.31
C ASP A 222 25.68 -9.06 -25.19
N MET A 223 26.16 -7.96 -24.61
CA MET A 223 26.83 -6.87 -25.34
C MET A 223 28.36 -6.98 -25.35
N SER A 224 28.94 -7.93 -24.59
CA SER A 224 30.39 -8.05 -24.39
C SER A 224 31.06 -9.19 -25.15
N THR A 225 30.34 -9.95 -25.99
CA THR A 225 30.87 -11.16 -26.66
C THR A 225 31.19 -10.99 -28.14
N ASP A 226 31.21 -9.78 -28.70
CA ASP A 226 31.41 -9.58 -30.16
C ASP A 226 32.73 -8.85 -30.54
N ASP A 227 33.63 -8.62 -29.59
CA ASP A 227 34.93 -7.97 -29.84
C ASP A 227 36.10 -8.81 -29.29
N SER A 228 36.37 -9.99 -29.85
CA SER A 228 37.74 -10.53 -29.93
C SER A 228 37.86 -11.68 -30.95
N ASP A 229 38.84 -11.49 -31.84
CA ASP A 229 39.63 -12.50 -32.54
C ASP A 229 39.12 -13.02 -33.90
N GLU A 230 39.19 -12.14 -34.91
CA GLU A 230 39.79 -12.54 -36.20
C GLU A 230 41.26 -12.95 -35.94
N GLU A 231 41.47 -14.17 -35.45
CA GLU A 231 42.78 -14.83 -35.49
C GLU A 231 43.09 -15.16 -36.95
N ILE A 232 44.04 -14.43 -37.51
CA ILE A 232 44.65 -14.70 -38.81
C ILE A 232 45.25 -16.11 -38.77
N ILE A 233 44.58 -17.04 -39.46
CA ILE A 233 45.07 -18.40 -39.71
C ILE A 233 46.34 -18.31 -40.57
N SER A 234 47.50 -18.51 -39.94
CA SER A 234 48.77 -18.76 -40.60
C SER A 234 49.22 -20.18 -40.29
N CYS A 235 49.08 -21.08 -41.27
CA CYS A 235 49.69 -22.40 -41.33
C CYS A 235 51.17 -22.39 -40.89
N ASP A 236 51.56 -23.22 -39.93
CA ASP A 236 52.35 -24.43 -40.19
C ASP A 236 52.85 -25.12 -38.90
N LYS A 237 52.81 -26.46 -38.97
CA LYS A 237 53.65 -27.49 -38.29
C LYS A 237 53.29 -27.98 -36.88
N GLU A 238 52.75 -29.21 -36.90
CA GLU A 238 53.26 -30.46 -36.30
C GLU A 238 53.70 -30.49 -34.82
N GLU A 239 52.86 -31.22 -34.05
CA GLU A 239 53.23 -32.38 -33.23
C GLU A 239 53.97 -32.16 -31.89
N ARG A 240 53.24 -32.25 -30.76
CA ARG A 240 53.58 -33.18 -29.67
C ARG A 240 52.48 -33.33 -28.61
N VAL A 241 52.21 -34.59 -28.29
CA VAL A 241 51.37 -35.12 -27.21
C VAL A 241 51.99 -34.87 -25.83
N GLU A 242 51.21 -34.42 -24.83
CA GLU A 242 51.19 -35.01 -23.47
C GLU A 242 50.04 -34.49 -22.59
N LEU A 243 49.46 -35.44 -21.85
CA LEU A 243 48.41 -35.29 -20.84
C LEU A 243 48.87 -34.46 -19.63
N ILE A 244 48.08 -33.46 -19.20
CA ILE A 244 47.90 -33.14 -17.78
C ILE A 244 46.46 -32.71 -17.53
N ALA A 245 45.79 -33.49 -16.68
CA ALA A 245 44.54 -33.11 -16.01
C ALA A 245 44.83 -32.06 -14.93
N ALA A 246 44.11 -30.94 -14.95
CA ALA A 246 43.96 -30.06 -13.79
C ALA A 246 42.74 -29.15 -13.97
N ASP A 247 41.67 -29.50 -13.27
CA ASP A 247 40.84 -28.61 -12.44
C ASP A 247 40.66 -27.16 -12.94
N SER A 248 39.53 -26.89 -13.60
CA SER A 248 38.94 -25.55 -13.63
C SER A 248 37.43 -25.63 -13.43
N THR A 249 37.01 -25.94 -12.21
CA THR A 249 35.70 -25.50 -11.75
C THR A 249 35.71 -23.97 -11.59
N GLN A 250 35.56 -23.26 -12.71
CA GLN A 250 35.15 -21.86 -12.70
C GLN A 250 33.73 -21.80 -12.10
N LYS A 251 33.66 -21.62 -10.79
CA LYS A 251 32.48 -21.10 -10.11
C LYS A 251 32.24 -19.69 -10.63
N THR A 252 31.39 -19.55 -11.63
CA THR A 252 30.74 -18.28 -11.93
C THR A 252 30.01 -17.86 -10.65
N GLY A 253 30.52 -16.80 -10.02
CA GLY A 253 30.03 -16.27 -8.76
C GLY A 253 28.68 -15.59 -8.94
N TYR A 254 27.64 -16.36 -9.25
CA TYR A 254 26.27 -15.90 -9.14
C TYR A 254 25.97 -15.68 -7.66
N GLN A 255 25.99 -14.42 -7.23
CA GLN A 255 25.46 -14.03 -5.93
C GLN A 255 23.95 -14.28 -5.95
N PHE A 256 23.55 -15.46 -5.49
CA PHE A 256 22.17 -15.74 -5.14
C PHE A 256 21.68 -14.67 -4.17
N THR A 257 20.72 -13.85 -4.59
CA THR A 257 19.96 -12.97 -3.71
C THR A 257 18.96 -13.80 -2.90
N TYR A 258 19.45 -14.73 -2.07
CA TYR A 258 18.65 -15.32 -1.01
C TYR A 258 18.35 -14.23 0.01
N PHE A 259 17.20 -13.57 -0.14
CA PHE A 259 16.62 -12.76 0.91
C PHE A 259 16.41 -13.67 2.13
N LYS A 260 17.28 -13.54 3.14
CA LYS A 260 17.08 -14.18 4.44
C LYS A 260 15.66 -13.87 4.90
N GLN A 261 14.81 -14.88 4.98
CA GLN A 261 13.53 -14.77 5.67
C GLN A 261 13.85 -14.39 7.11
N SER A 262 13.40 -13.21 7.54
CA SER A 262 13.40 -12.85 8.95
C SER A 262 12.47 -13.84 9.64
N THR A 263 13.04 -14.78 10.39
CA THR A 263 12.31 -15.62 11.33
C THR A 263 11.55 -14.71 12.29
N GLU A 264 10.23 -14.67 12.15
CA GLU A 264 9.32 -14.10 13.15
C GLU A 264 9.54 -14.86 14.45
N ARG A 265 10.22 -14.22 15.42
CA ARG A 265 10.18 -14.65 16.81
C ARG A 265 8.77 -14.39 17.32
N SER A 266 7.93 -15.41 17.24
CA SER A 266 6.70 -15.50 18.03
C SER A 266 7.07 -15.37 19.51
N ARG A 267 6.80 -14.19 20.10
CA ARG A 267 6.74 -14.05 21.56
C ARG A 267 5.36 -14.52 21.99
N ILE A 268 5.26 -15.81 22.26
CA ILE A 268 4.21 -16.37 23.10
C ILE A 268 4.55 -15.92 24.53
N THR A 269 3.76 -14.98 25.07
CA THR A 269 3.70 -14.76 26.51
C THR A 269 2.70 -15.75 27.10
N PRO A 270 3.05 -16.54 28.12
CA PRO A 270 2.09 -17.34 28.84
C PRO A 270 1.22 -16.43 29.72
N ASN A 271 -0.10 -16.61 29.63
CA ASN A 271 -1.07 -16.18 30.63
C ASN A 271 -1.00 -17.18 31.79
N PRO A 272 -0.81 -16.75 33.05
CA PRO A 272 -1.18 -17.56 34.20
C PRO A 272 -2.63 -17.29 34.61
N ASP A 273 -3.37 -18.40 34.70
CA ASP A 273 -4.56 -18.70 35.54
C ASP A 273 -4.94 -17.60 36.55
N SER A 274 -6.18 -17.10 36.56
CA SER A 274 -7.42 -17.77 37.01
C SER A 274 -7.32 -18.33 38.43
N SER A 275 -7.79 -17.55 39.40
CA SER A 275 -8.30 -18.05 40.66
C SER A 275 -9.73 -17.55 40.84
N ASP A 276 -10.63 -18.49 40.62
CA ASP A 276 -11.94 -18.67 41.22
C ASP A 276 -12.24 -17.81 42.47
N GLU A 277 -13.35 -17.07 42.44
CA GLU A 277 -14.21 -16.93 43.62
C GLU A 277 -15.66 -17.18 43.20
N GLU A 278 -16.25 -18.20 43.84
CA GLU A 278 -17.62 -18.67 43.72
C GLU A 278 -18.66 -17.65 44.22
N PRO A 279 -19.94 -17.81 43.80
CA PRO A 279 -21.05 -17.00 44.27
C PRO A 279 -21.66 -17.61 45.53
N ASP A 280 -21.66 -16.88 46.65
CA ASP A 280 -22.41 -17.32 47.82
C ASP A 280 -23.85 -16.80 47.80
N SER A 281 -24.74 -17.74 48.07
CA SER A 281 -26.18 -17.66 47.89
C SER A 281 -26.88 -17.35 49.21
N ALA A 282 -27.97 -16.59 49.12
CA ALA A 282 -29.12 -16.60 50.03
C ALA A 282 -28.94 -16.19 51.50
N MET A 283 -29.71 -15.21 51.98
CA MET A 283 -30.97 -15.47 52.71
C MET A 283 -31.60 -14.19 53.29
N ARG A 284 -32.93 -14.16 53.15
CA ARG A 284 -33.96 -13.39 53.86
C ARG A 284 -33.58 -12.83 55.24
N CYS A 285 -34.10 -11.63 55.55
CA CYS A 285 -35.11 -11.45 56.61
C CYS A 285 -35.88 -10.13 56.42
N GLN A 286 -37.20 -10.27 56.59
CA GLN A 286 -38.27 -9.33 56.98
C GLN A 286 -38.12 -7.83 56.72
#